data_AF-A0A538NQV2-F1
#
_entry.id   AF-A0A538NQV2-F1
#
_cell.length_a   1.000
_cell.length_b   1.000
_cell.length_c   1.000
_cell.angle_alpha   90.00
_cell.angle_beta   90.00
_cell.angle_gamma   90.00
#
_symmetry.space_group_name_H-M   'P 1'
#
loop_
_entity.id
_entity.type
_entity.pdbx_description
1 polymer ?
#
loop_
_entity_poly.entity_id
_entity_poly.type
_entity_poly.pdbx_seq_one_letter_code
_entity_poly.pdbx_strand_id
1 'polypeptide(L)' 'MRHNLHFNQTRQTGVVFHMMSALGELGRTGLTAVGNSHEEARATYAQAVAVLDQETQGESTQ' A
#
# COMPACT_ATOMS: atom_id res chain seq x y z
N MET A 1 5.68 -11.20 -7.32
CA MET A 1 5.65 -10.93 -5.86
C MET A 1 6.87 -10.06 -5.51
N ARG A 2 6.87 -8.76 -5.86
CA ARG A 2 8.13 -8.00 -5.93
C ARG A 2 8.43 -7.12 -4.69
N HIS A 3 7.41 -6.79 -3.88
CA HIS A 3 7.57 -5.85 -2.75
C HIS A 3 6.97 -6.35 -1.42
N ASN A 4 6.57 -7.63 -1.35
CA ASN A 4 6.03 -8.26 -0.14
C ASN A 4 4.89 -7.48 0.57
N LEU A 5 4.13 -6.67 -0.18
CA LEU A 5 3.02 -5.85 0.34
C LEU A 5 1.72 -6.65 0.54
N HIS A 6 1.73 -7.94 0.24
CA HIS A 6 0.54 -8.77 0.28
C HIS A 6 0.19 -9.14 1.73
N PHE A 7 -1.10 -9.03 2.07
CA PHE A 7 -1.63 -9.51 3.34
C PHE A 7 -1.33 -11.01 3.53
N ASN A 8 -0.55 -11.35 4.56
CA ASN A 8 -0.23 -12.73 4.89
C ASN A 8 -1.37 -13.32 5.73
N GLN A 9 -2.20 -14.18 5.14
CA GLN A 9 -3.35 -14.80 5.81
C GLN A 9 -2.97 -15.65 7.04
N THR A 10 -1.77 -16.23 7.09
CA THR A 10 -1.30 -17.03 8.23
C THR A 10 -0.87 -16.17 9.42
N ARG A 11 -0.33 -14.97 9.17
CA ARG A 11 0.10 -14.03 10.22
C ARG A 11 -0.91 -12.90 10.49
N GLN A 12 -1.96 -12.81 9.68
CA GLN A 12 -2.94 -11.73 9.67
C GLN A 12 -2.33 -10.32 9.64
N THR A 13 -1.14 -10.18 9.06
CA THR A 13 -0.43 -8.89 8.92
C THR A 13 -0.15 -8.55 7.46
N GLY A 14 -0.05 -7.27 7.16
CA GLY A 14 0.23 -6.74 5.82
C GLY A 14 -0.69 -5.58 5.43
N VAL A 15 -0.77 -5.29 4.13
CA VAL A 15 -1.58 -4.18 3.61
C VAL A 15 -2.78 -4.68 2.84
N VAL A 16 -3.94 -4.12 3.15
CA VAL A 16 -5.17 -4.28 2.37
C VAL A 16 -5.41 -3.00 1.59
N PHE A 17 -5.43 -3.10 0.26
CA PHE A 17 -5.80 -1.98 -0.62
C PHE A 17 -7.31 -1.96 -0.82
N HIS A 18 -7.90 -0.78 -0.64
CA HIS A 18 -9.31 -0.53 -0.92
C HIS A 18 -9.39 0.41 -2.10
N MET A 19 -9.94 -0.05 -3.22
CA MET A 19 -10.24 0.85 -4.33
C MET A 19 -11.44 1.70 -3.95
N MET A 20 -11.23 3.01 -3.80
CA MET A 20 -12.34 3.94 -3.67
C MET A 20 -12.78 4.29 -5.09
N SER A 21 -13.97 3.86 -5.50
CA SER A 21 -14.54 4.26 -6.79
C SER A 21 -14.90 5.74 -6.74
N ALA A 22 -13.89 6.59 -6.86
CA ALA A 22 -14.04 8.01 -7.03
C ALA A 22 -13.84 8.31 -8.50
N LEU A 23 -14.93 8.72 -9.15
CA LEU A 23 -15.00 9.30 -10.48
C LEU A 23 -14.23 10.64 -10.53
N GLY A 24 -12.92 10.61 -10.34
CA GLY A 24 -12.00 11.67 -10.74
C GLY A 24 -11.06 11.11 -11.79
N GLU A 25 -10.61 11.92 -12.75
CA GLU A 25 -9.73 11.52 -13.86
C GLU A 25 -8.51 10.69 -13.42
N LEU A 26 -8.11 10.84 -12.16
CA LEU A 26 -7.08 10.06 -11.48
C LEU A 26 -7.76 9.24 -10.38
N GLY A 27 -7.85 7.92 -10.55
CA GLY A 27 -8.49 7.02 -9.60
C GLY A 27 -7.89 7.16 -8.19
N ARG A 28 -8.73 7.12 -7.15
CA ARG A 28 -8.28 7.19 -5.75
C ARG A 28 -8.15 5.78 -5.17
N THR A 29 -7.04 5.51 -4.50
CA THR A 29 -6.81 4.27 -3.75
C THR A 29 -6.60 4.56 -2.28
N GLY A 30 -7.17 3.72 -1.41
CA GLY A 30 -6.94 3.72 0.03
C GLY A 30 -6.20 2.46 0.45
N LEU A 31 -5.57 2.47 1.62
CA LEU A 31 -4.92 1.28 2.18
C LEU A 31 -5.06 1.21 3.70
N THR A 32 -5.09 0.00 4.23
CA THR A 32 -5.07 -0.28 5.67
C THR A 32 -3.90 -1.21 5.97
N ALA A 33 -2.98 -0.77 6.83
CA ALA A 33 -1.89 -1.60 7.32
C ALA A 33 -2.28 -2.30 8.63
N VAL A 34 -2.10 -3.61 8.70
CA VAL A 34 -2.41 -4.44 9.86
C VAL A 34 -1.10 -5.06 10.39
N GLY A 35 -0.83 -4.88 11.69
CA GLY A 35 0.34 -5.40 12.38
C GLY A 35 -0.02 -5.88 13.79
N ASN A 36 0.83 -6.71 14.40
CA ASN A 36 0.65 -7.20 15.78
C ASN A 36 1.01 -6.14 16.83
N SER A 37 1.61 -5.03 16.40
CA SER A 37 1.84 -3.83 17.21
C SER A 37 1.55 -2.57 16.41
N HIS A 38 1.35 -1.46 17.10
CA HIS A 38 1.20 -0.15 16.46
C HIS A 38 2.42 0.21 15.61
N GLU A 39 3.62 -0.09 16.10
CA GLU A 39 4.88 0.17 15.42
C GLU A 39 5.00 -0.67 14.14
N GLU A 40 4.66 -1.97 14.20
CA GLU A 40 4.68 -2.86 13.02
C GLU A 40 3.69 -2.39 11.95
N ALA A 41 2.47 -2.01 12.35
CA ALA A 41 1.47 -1.47 11.43
C ALA A 41 1.95 -0.17 10.78
N ARG A 42 2.61 0.71 11.55
CA ARG A 42 3.13 1.98 11.05
C ARG A 42 4.32 1.80 10.10
N ALA A 43 5.24 0.88 10.41
CA ALA A 43 6.35 0.54 9.51
C ALA A 43 5.85 -0.04 8.18
N THR A 44 4.85 -0.94 8.26
CA THR A 44 4.21 -1.54 7.10
C THR A 44 3.50 -0.49 6.23
N TYR A 45 2.78 0.45 6.85
CA TYR A 45 2.17 1.59 6.16
C TYR A 45 3.22 2.45 5.43
N ALA A 46 4.30 2.84 6.13
CA ALA A 46 5.34 3.69 5.56
C ALA A 46 6.04 3.03 4.36
N GLN A 47 6.32 1.72 4.45
CA GLN A 47 6.87 0.95 3.35
C GLN A 47 5.93 0.94 2.13
N ALA A 48 4.62 0.76 2.34
CA ALA A 48 3.64 0.74 1.27
C ALA A 48 3.54 2.09 0.54
N VAL A 49 3.54 3.20 1.29
CA VAL A 49 3.56 4.56 0.72
C VAL A 49 4.84 4.78 -0.09
N ALA A 50 6.01 4.42 0.47
CA ALA A 50 7.29 4.60 -0.22
C ALA A 50 7.36 3.83 -1.55
N VAL A 51 6.78 2.62 -1.60
CA VAL A 51 6.68 1.85 -2.85
C VAL A 51 5.74 2.54 -3.83
N LEU A 52 4.56 2.99 -3.40
CA LEU A 52 3.63 3.72 -4.28
C LEU A 52 4.29 4.97 -4.86
N ASP A 53 4.98 5.76 -4.04
CA ASP A 53 5.70 6.95 -4.48
C ASP A 53 6.78 6.61 -5.52
N GLN A 54 7.58 5.55 -5.28
CA GLN A 54 8.59 5.08 -6.24
C GLN A 54 7.99 4.67 -7.59
N GLU A 55 6.86 3.95 -7.58
CA GLU A 55 6.19 3.54 -8.82
C GLU A 55 5.63 4.75 -9.58
N THR A 56 5.18 5.82 -8.90
CA THR A 56 4.74 7.07 -9.57
C THR A 56 5.89 7.90 -10.15
N GLN A 57 7.12 7.72 -9.65
CA GLN A 57 8.31 8.36 -10.23
C GLN A 57 8.79 7.68 -11.52
N GLY A 58 8.30 6.48 -11.83
CA GLY A 58 8.60 5.75 -13.07
C GLY A 58 7.84 6.24 -14.31
N GLU A 59 6.78 7.04 -14.14
CA GLU A 59 5.91 7.51 -15.24
C GLU A 59 6.01 9.01 -15.54
N SER A 60 7.11 9.67 -15.15
CA SER A 60 7.39 11.08 -15.55
C SER A 60 8.37 11.20 -16.73
N THR A 61 8.55 10.15 -17.52
CA THR A 61 9.33 10.21 -18.77
C THR A 61 8.70 9.35 -19.85
N GLN A 62 7.69 9.91 -20.53
CA GLN A 62 7.53 9.85 -21.98
C GLN A 62 6.50 10.87 -22.47
#